data_AF-A0A453RQ37-F1
#
_entry.id   AF-A0A453RQ37-F1
#
_cell.length_a   1.000
_cell.length_b   1.000
_cell.length_c   1.000
_cell.angle_alpha   90.00
_cell.angle_beta   90.00
_cell.angle_gamma   90.00
#
_symmetry.space_group_name_H-M   'P 1'
#
loop_
_entity.id
_entity.type
_entity.pdbx_description
1 polymer ?
#
loop_
_entity_poly.entity_id
_entity_poly.type
_entity_poly.pdbx_seq_one_letter_code
_entity_poly.pdbx_strand_id
1 'polypeptide(L)'
;MAHVSFKSKEVDSVPRWSDYLTAEESSPSASASWRTMGVDGPQPSSSGQRHLQMEPVVQLSKVAEGLLAKMYRLNSILDYPDPNTHTFSEAFWKAGVMPNFPKICITLSKKFPEHPNKLQLEKVDKFALEALNENAEGYMQNLEQWIMLLLDLLEFREQVLRLILDLSSTVITLLPHQNSLILHAFMDLICSFVRVNLFSDKIPRKMILQVYNILHVMLKGGRDCEFYHRLVQFVDSYDPPVKGLHEDLNFVSPRIGEVLEAVGPIIFLSTDTKKLRNEGFLSPFHPRYPDILTNSAHPMRAQDLANVTSYREWVLLGYLVCPDELLRVTSIDVAMVVLKENLVLPLFRDEYILLHENYQHYVLPKVLESKRMAKSGRTKQKEADMEYNIAKQVEKMLTY
;
A
#
# COMPACT_ATOMS: atom_id res chain seq x y z
N MET A 1 -36.80 12.93 22.24
CA MET A 1 -36.66 11.47 22.32
C MET A 1 -36.84 10.89 20.93
N ALA A 2 -35.73 10.63 20.22
CA ALA A 2 -35.70 9.80 19.03
C ALA A 2 -34.52 8.84 19.22
N HIS A 3 -34.85 7.61 19.62
CA HIS A 3 -33.89 6.51 19.75
C HIS A 3 -33.53 6.05 18.34
N VAL A 4 -32.29 6.31 17.89
CA VAL A 4 -31.72 5.54 16.76
C VAL A 4 -31.08 4.30 17.37
N SER A 5 -31.79 3.18 17.24
CA SER A 5 -31.36 1.86 17.67
C SER A 5 -30.49 1.25 16.55
N PHE A 6 -29.20 1.07 16.82
CA PHE A 6 -28.37 0.17 16.02
C PHE A 6 -28.81 -1.26 16.33
N LYS A 7 -29.70 -1.80 15.50
CA LYS A 7 -30.00 -3.24 15.49
C LYS A 7 -28.99 -3.93 14.58
N SER A 8 -28.23 -4.85 15.18
CA SER A 8 -27.53 -5.92 14.48
C SER A 8 -28.48 -6.64 13.52
N LYS A 9 -28.06 -6.74 12.26
CA LYS A 9 -28.66 -7.62 11.25
C LYS A 9 -27.52 -8.39 10.59
N GLU A 10 -27.21 -9.55 11.16
CA GLU A 10 -26.53 -10.63 10.44
C GLU A 10 -27.47 -11.14 9.34
N VAL A 11 -27.32 -10.64 8.11
CA VAL A 11 -27.70 -11.31 6.85
C VAL A 11 -26.84 -10.67 5.76
N ASP A 12 -25.90 -11.42 5.18
CA ASP A 12 -25.13 -11.12 3.96
C ASP A 12 -24.92 -9.62 3.67
N SER A 13 -24.15 -8.95 4.53
CA SER A 13 -23.85 -7.54 4.34
C SER A 13 -22.88 -7.39 3.17
N VAL A 14 -23.36 -6.77 2.09
CA VAL A 14 -22.51 -6.21 1.03
C VAL A 14 -21.33 -5.49 1.70
N PRO A 15 -20.08 -5.82 1.36
CA PRO A 15 -18.92 -5.22 2.01
C PRO A 15 -18.98 -3.71 1.89
N ARG A 16 -18.60 -2.99 2.94
CA ARG A 16 -18.78 -1.53 2.99
C ARG A 16 -18.00 -0.80 1.89
N TRP A 17 -16.92 -1.40 1.42
CA TRP A 17 -16.15 -0.91 0.29
C TRP A 17 -16.87 -0.98 -1.06
N SER A 18 -18.04 -1.61 -1.15
CA SER A 18 -18.84 -1.64 -2.38
C SER A 18 -19.29 -0.24 -2.81
N ASP A 19 -19.32 0.73 -1.88
CA ASP A 19 -19.56 2.15 -2.18
C ASP A 19 -18.48 2.77 -3.07
N TYR A 20 -17.26 2.21 -3.09
CA TYR A 20 -16.19 2.64 -4.00
C TYR A 20 -16.35 2.09 -5.42
N LEU A 21 -17.22 1.09 -5.64
CA LEU A 21 -17.42 0.49 -6.96
C LEU A 21 -18.46 1.24 -7.81
N THR A 22 -19.31 2.05 -7.20
CA THR A 22 -20.45 2.72 -7.84
C THR A 22 -20.17 4.16 -8.30
N ALA A 23 -19.00 4.71 -7.96
CA ALA A 23 -18.57 6.04 -8.37
C ALA A 23 -17.82 6.00 -9.72
N GLU A 24 -18.55 5.74 -10.81
CA GLU A 24 -18.29 6.16 -12.21
C GLU A 24 -18.97 5.19 -13.20
N GLU A 25 -20.30 5.30 -13.34
CA GLU A 25 -20.97 4.91 -14.59
C GLU A 25 -21.36 6.16 -15.37
N SER A 26 -20.39 6.68 -16.12
CA SER A 26 -20.70 7.33 -17.39
C SER A 26 -19.90 6.63 -18.48
N SER A 27 -20.50 5.58 -19.03
CA SER A 27 -19.98 4.81 -20.15
C SER A 27 -19.60 5.70 -21.34
N PRO A 28 -18.39 5.56 -21.91
CA PRO A 28 -18.19 5.77 -23.31
C PRO A 28 -18.09 4.40 -24.00
N SER A 29 -19.00 4.21 -24.93
CA SER A 29 -19.05 3.12 -25.90
C SER A 29 -17.68 2.85 -26.52
N ALA A 30 -17.17 1.62 -26.37
CA ALA A 30 -16.28 1.00 -27.34
C ALA A 30 -16.44 -0.52 -27.29
N SER A 31 -17.29 -0.99 -28.19
CA SER A 31 -17.47 -2.36 -28.63
C SER A 31 -16.16 -3.00 -29.12
N ALA A 32 -15.85 -4.21 -28.63
CA ALA A 32 -15.18 -5.24 -29.42
C ALA A 32 -15.47 -6.64 -28.84
N SER A 33 -16.61 -7.19 -29.27
CA SER A 33 -16.82 -8.58 -29.69
C SER A 33 -16.28 -9.72 -28.81
N TRP A 34 -17.06 -10.09 -27.80
CA TRP A 34 -17.04 -11.46 -27.26
C TRP A 34 -18.47 -11.98 -27.18
N ARG A 35 -18.95 -12.57 -28.28
CA ARG A 35 -20.01 -13.59 -28.33
C ARG A 35 -20.19 -14.01 -29.79
N THR A 36 -19.89 -15.27 -30.08
CA THR A 36 -20.78 -16.26 -30.74
C THR A 36 -19.93 -17.26 -31.51
N MET A 37 -19.73 -18.44 -30.92
CA MET A 37 -19.74 -19.72 -31.64
C MET A 37 -20.26 -20.73 -30.61
N GLY A 38 -21.54 -21.11 -30.75
CA GLY A 38 -22.17 -22.12 -29.91
C GLY A 38 -21.82 -23.52 -30.37
N VAL A 39 -21.65 -24.44 -29.43
CA VAL A 39 -22.00 -25.85 -29.55
C VAL A 39 -22.55 -26.29 -28.20
N ASP A 40 -23.80 -26.74 -28.19
CA ASP A 40 -24.48 -27.34 -27.05
C ASP A 40 -23.70 -28.57 -26.53
N GLY A 41 -23.44 -28.60 -25.23
CA GLY A 41 -22.85 -29.74 -24.51
C GLY A 41 -23.21 -29.67 -23.02
N PRO A 42 -23.47 -30.81 -22.36
CA PRO A 42 -24.13 -30.85 -21.06
C PRO A 42 -23.25 -30.28 -19.94
N GLN A 43 -23.90 -29.61 -18.97
CA GLN A 43 -23.27 -29.07 -17.76
C GLN A 43 -22.37 -30.10 -17.06
N PRO A 44 -21.12 -29.75 -16.69
CA PRO A 44 -20.39 -30.53 -15.72
C PRO A 44 -20.75 -30.09 -14.30
N SER A 45 -21.12 -31.08 -13.51
CA SER A 45 -21.21 -31.11 -12.06
C SER A 45 -19.99 -30.51 -11.36
N SER A 46 -20.27 -29.91 -10.20
CA SER A 46 -19.32 -29.44 -9.19
C SER A 46 -18.16 -30.42 -8.90
N SER A 47 -16.95 -30.04 -9.30
CA SER A 47 -15.71 -30.55 -8.71
C SER A 47 -14.56 -29.53 -8.83
N GLY A 48 -14.18 -28.95 -7.69
CA GLY A 48 -12.77 -28.82 -7.30
C GLY A 48 -11.79 -27.91 -8.06
N GLN A 49 -12.18 -27.10 -9.04
CA GLN A 49 -11.29 -26.06 -9.58
C GLN A 49 -11.78 -24.67 -9.16
N ARG A 50 -11.18 -24.11 -8.10
CA ARG A 50 -11.20 -22.66 -7.88
C ARG A 50 -10.49 -22.03 -9.08
N HIS A 51 -11.25 -21.69 -10.12
CA HIS A 51 -10.76 -20.75 -11.12
C HIS A 51 -10.21 -19.54 -10.35
N LEU A 52 -8.99 -19.11 -10.67
CA LEU A 52 -8.45 -17.85 -10.16
C LEU A 52 -9.41 -16.75 -10.64
N GLN A 53 -10.33 -16.34 -9.78
CA GLN A 53 -11.28 -15.29 -10.09
C GLN A 53 -10.48 -13.99 -10.08
N MET A 54 -10.24 -13.45 -11.28
CA MET A 54 -9.54 -12.17 -11.46
C MET A 54 -10.43 -10.97 -11.12
N GLU A 55 -11.75 -11.19 -11.08
CA GLU A 55 -12.73 -10.16 -10.75
C GLU A 55 -12.51 -9.52 -9.37
N PRO A 56 -12.31 -10.27 -8.27
CA PRO A 56 -11.89 -9.72 -6.98
C PRO A 56 -10.64 -8.84 -7.04
N VAL A 57 -9.67 -9.15 -7.90
CA VAL A 57 -8.46 -8.33 -8.06
C VAL A 57 -8.83 -6.98 -8.65
N VAL A 58 -9.60 -6.98 -9.73
CA VAL A 58 -10.07 -5.74 -10.39
C VAL A 58 -10.91 -4.90 -9.43
N GLN A 59 -11.80 -5.53 -8.66
CA GLN A 59 -12.63 -4.85 -7.67
C GLN A 59 -11.78 -4.19 -6.58
N LEU A 60 -10.83 -4.91 -5.97
CA LEU A 60 -9.97 -4.35 -4.93
C LEU A 60 -9.02 -3.28 -5.46
N SER A 61 -8.57 -3.37 -6.72
CA SER A 61 -7.81 -2.28 -7.34
C SER A 61 -8.62 -1.00 -7.46
N LYS A 62 -9.91 -1.08 -7.84
CA LYS A 62 -10.81 0.08 -7.85
C LYS A 62 -11.05 0.64 -6.45
N VAL A 63 -11.20 -0.23 -5.45
CA VAL A 63 -11.32 0.19 -4.05
C VAL A 63 -10.08 0.94 -3.59
N ALA A 64 -8.89 0.45 -3.96
CA ALA A 64 -7.64 1.12 -3.62
C ALA A 64 -7.60 2.55 -4.19
N GLU A 65 -7.99 2.72 -5.46
CA GLU A 65 -8.10 4.04 -6.09
C GLU A 65 -9.14 4.94 -5.39
N GLY A 66 -10.31 4.40 -5.06
CA GLY A 66 -11.34 5.11 -4.30
C GLY A 66 -10.89 5.54 -2.90
N LEU A 67 -10.12 4.69 -2.20
CA LEU A 67 -9.52 5.00 -0.90
C LEU A 67 -8.46 6.09 -1.03
N LEU A 68 -7.58 6.02 -2.03
CA LEU A 68 -6.59 7.06 -2.30
C LEU A 68 -7.28 8.40 -2.60
N ALA A 69 -8.33 8.40 -3.42
CA ALA A 69 -9.11 9.60 -3.72
C ALA A 69 -9.80 10.18 -2.47
N LYS A 70 -10.39 9.32 -1.64
CA LYS A 70 -11.02 9.73 -0.36
C LYS A 70 -9.98 10.30 0.60
N MET A 71 -8.84 9.64 0.78
CA MET A 71 -7.75 10.12 1.63
C MET A 71 -7.21 11.45 1.12
N TYR A 72 -6.97 11.60 -0.18
CA TYR A 72 -6.52 12.84 -0.79
C TYR A 72 -7.48 14.00 -0.48
N ARG A 73 -8.79 13.79 -0.65
CA ARG A 73 -9.80 14.80 -0.31
C ARG A 73 -9.83 15.12 1.18
N LEU A 74 -9.83 14.11 2.05
CA LEU A 74 -9.84 14.32 3.50
C LEU A 74 -8.56 15.00 4.00
N ASN A 75 -7.41 14.71 3.39
CA ASN A 75 -6.14 15.36 3.70
C ASN A 75 -6.17 16.85 3.32
N SER A 76 -6.77 17.18 2.17
CA SER A 76 -6.94 18.58 1.74
C SER A 76 -7.82 19.40 2.68
N ILE A 77 -8.86 18.79 3.28
CA ILE A 77 -9.72 19.46 4.29
C ILE A 77 -8.92 19.79 5.54
N LEU A 78 -7.96 18.94 5.90
CA LEU A 78 -7.07 19.13 7.04
C LEU A 78 -5.87 20.04 6.73
N ASP A 79 -5.76 20.60 5.53
CA ASP A 79 -4.61 21.42 5.12
C ASP A 79 -3.27 20.66 5.18
N TYR A 80 -3.26 19.40 4.71
CA TYR A 80 -2.05 18.57 4.54
C TYR A 80 -1.15 18.54 5.79
N PRO A 81 -1.67 18.08 6.95
CA PRO A 81 -0.91 18.04 8.18
C PRO A 81 0.32 17.12 8.05
N ASP A 82 1.34 17.39 8.86
CA ASP A 82 2.43 16.45 9.12
C ASP A 82 2.21 15.81 10.51
N PRO A 83 1.67 14.58 10.59
CA PRO A 83 1.36 13.96 11.87
C PRO A 83 2.59 13.67 12.73
N ASN A 84 3.77 13.51 12.12
CA ASN A 84 5.00 13.09 12.79
C ASN A 84 5.66 14.24 13.56
N THR A 85 5.49 15.48 13.10
CA THR A 85 6.03 16.67 13.78
C THR A 85 5.19 17.12 14.98
N HIS A 86 3.92 16.70 15.04
CA HIS A 86 2.92 17.20 15.98
C HIS A 86 2.76 18.73 15.96
N THR A 87 3.12 19.37 14.84
CA THR A 87 2.92 20.81 14.61
C THR A 87 1.90 20.99 13.50
N PHE A 88 0.76 21.59 13.83
CA PHE A 88 -0.39 21.74 12.92
C PHE A 88 -0.62 23.22 12.58
N SER A 89 -0.99 23.49 11.32
CA SER A 89 -1.26 24.84 10.82
C SER A 89 -2.48 25.46 11.49
N GLU A 90 -2.61 26.79 11.42
CA GLU A 90 -3.83 27.46 11.89
C GLU A 90 -5.06 27.03 11.04
N ALA A 91 -4.85 26.75 9.76
CA ALA A 91 -5.90 26.29 8.85
C ALA A 91 -6.41 24.88 9.24
N PHE A 92 -5.53 23.97 9.66
CA PHE A 92 -5.93 22.66 10.22
C PHE A 92 -6.95 22.81 11.36
N TRP A 93 -6.69 23.72 12.30
CA TRP A 93 -7.60 23.96 13.43
C TRP A 93 -8.87 24.72 13.01
N LYS A 94 -8.76 25.65 12.08
CA LYS A 94 -9.90 26.42 11.53
C LYS A 94 -10.83 25.58 10.65
N ALA A 95 -10.37 24.44 10.13
CA ALA A 95 -11.22 23.51 9.37
C ALA A 95 -12.41 22.98 10.19
N GLY A 96 -12.36 23.07 11.52
CA GLY A 96 -13.48 22.71 12.41
C GLY A 96 -13.75 21.21 12.52
N VAL A 97 -12.93 20.38 11.87
CA VAL A 97 -13.00 18.91 11.97
C VAL A 97 -12.51 18.46 13.35
N MET A 98 -11.31 18.89 13.72
CA MET A 98 -10.72 18.63 15.04
C MET A 98 -11.14 19.72 16.03
N PRO A 99 -11.30 19.38 17.32
CA PRO A 99 -11.45 20.40 18.36
C PRO A 99 -10.24 21.34 18.35
N ASN A 100 -10.49 22.65 18.38
CA ASN A 100 -9.43 23.67 18.42
C ASN A 100 -8.87 23.82 19.85
N PHE A 101 -8.39 22.71 20.40
CA PHE A 101 -7.72 22.62 21.69
C PHE A 101 -6.37 21.93 21.50
N PRO A 102 -5.37 22.60 20.87
CA PRO A 102 -4.15 21.95 20.42
C PRO A 102 -3.40 21.20 21.51
N LYS A 103 -3.34 21.76 22.74
CA LYS A 103 -2.68 21.12 23.88
C LYS A 103 -3.29 19.75 24.22
N ILE A 104 -4.63 19.67 24.22
CA ILE A 104 -5.35 18.42 24.47
C ILE A 104 -5.08 17.46 23.30
N CYS A 105 -5.39 17.86 22.06
CA CYS A 105 -5.26 17.00 20.89
C CYS A 105 -3.84 16.45 20.68
N ILE A 106 -2.81 17.28 20.85
CA ILE A 106 -1.40 16.84 20.75
C ILE A 106 -1.04 15.87 21.88
N THR A 107 -1.50 16.12 23.11
CA THR A 107 -1.28 15.21 24.24
C THR A 107 -1.91 13.84 23.98
N LEU A 108 -3.12 13.84 23.42
CA LEU A 108 -3.84 12.63 23.04
C LEU A 108 -3.10 11.85 21.96
N SER A 109 -2.57 12.52 20.95
CA SER A 109 -1.77 11.87 19.91
C SER A 109 -0.49 11.25 20.46
N LYS A 110 0.23 11.95 21.35
CA LYS A 110 1.51 11.49 21.92
C LYS A 110 1.35 10.34 22.91
N LYS A 111 0.24 10.31 23.63
CA LYS A 111 -0.06 9.28 24.64
C LYS A 111 -0.94 8.15 24.10
N PHE A 112 -1.20 8.11 22.79
CA PHE A 112 -1.97 7.02 22.19
C PHE A 112 -1.28 5.66 22.45
N PRO A 113 -2.01 4.58 22.82
CA PRO A 113 -3.46 4.47 22.99
C PRO A 113 -3.92 4.49 24.48
N GLU A 114 -3.31 5.31 25.33
CA GLU A 114 -3.68 5.40 26.74
C GLU A 114 -5.16 5.77 26.94
N HIS A 115 -5.83 5.04 27.82
CA HIS A 115 -7.25 5.26 28.11
C HIS A 115 -7.50 6.65 28.71
N PRO A 116 -8.60 7.35 28.35
CA PRO A 116 -8.95 8.70 28.83
C PRO A 116 -8.78 8.91 30.35
N ASN A 117 -9.23 7.94 31.15
CA ASN A 117 -9.14 7.98 32.61
C ASN A 117 -7.69 8.06 33.16
N LYS A 118 -6.68 7.63 32.39
CA LYS A 118 -5.26 7.70 32.80
C LYS A 118 -4.57 8.98 32.36
N LEU A 119 -5.12 9.67 31.36
CA LEU A 119 -4.48 10.82 30.70
C LEU A 119 -4.45 12.09 31.57
N GLN A 120 -5.27 12.15 32.64
CA GLN A 120 -5.40 13.30 33.55
C GLN A 120 -5.55 14.63 32.79
N LEU A 121 -6.43 14.66 31.78
CA LEU A 121 -6.59 15.78 30.85
C LEU A 121 -6.98 17.09 31.56
N GLU A 122 -7.65 17.01 32.71
CA GLU A 122 -7.96 18.17 33.57
C GLU A 122 -6.71 18.95 33.98
N LYS A 123 -5.56 18.28 34.15
CA LYS A 123 -4.29 18.94 34.48
C LYS A 123 -3.63 19.59 33.28
N VAL A 124 -3.99 19.16 32.07
CA VAL A 124 -3.45 19.71 30.81
C VAL A 124 -4.14 21.03 30.51
N ASP A 125 -5.47 21.01 30.46
CA ASP A 125 -6.29 22.19 30.23
C ASP A 125 -7.75 21.92 30.63
N LYS A 126 -8.12 22.35 31.84
CA LYS A 126 -9.47 22.12 32.40
C LYS A 126 -10.56 22.83 31.60
N PHE A 127 -10.34 24.09 31.22
CA PHE A 127 -11.35 24.88 30.50
C PHE A 127 -11.59 24.32 29.10
N ALA A 128 -10.53 23.91 28.40
CA ALA A 128 -10.66 23.26 27.11
C ALA A 128 -11.38 21.91 27.21
N LEU A 129 -11.16 21.15 28.28
CA LEU A 129 -11.84 19.87 28.50
C LEU A 129 -13.35 20.04 28.76
N GLU A 130 -13.73 21.04 29.54
CA GLU A 130 -15.13 21.40 29.78
C GLU A 130 -15.82 21.82 28.48
N ALA A 131 -15.19 22.70 27.69
CA ALA A 131 -15.69 23.12 26.38
C ALA A 131 -15.77 21.96 25.36
N LEU A 132 -14.83 21.02 25.42
CA LEU A 132 -14.86 19.80 24.60
C LEU A 132 -16.08 18.93 24.94
N ASN A 133 -16.38 18.78 26.24
CA ASN A 133 -17.53 18.00 26.71
C ASN A 133 -18.87 18.65 26.32
N GLU A 134 -18.98 19.99 26.41
CA GLU A 134 -20.17 20.72 25.99
C GLU A 134 -20.48 20.58 24.49
N ASN A 135 -19.43 20.51 23.65
CA ASN A 135 -19.56 20.43 22.20
C ASN A 135 -19.31 19.02 21.64
N ALA A 136 -19.34 17.99 22.50
CA ALA A 136 -18.82 16.67 22.14
C ALA A 136 -19.57 16.01 20.98
N GLU A 137 -20.90 16.18 20.91
CA GLU A 137 -21.73 15.62 19.85
C GLU A 137 -21.38 16.20 18.46
N GLY A 138 -21.15 17.51 18.38
CA GLY A 138 -20.76 18.17 17.13
C GLY A 138 -19.40 17.70 16.62
N TYR A 139 -18.40 17.60 17.50
CA TYR A 139 -17.09 17.09 17.11
C TYR A 139 -17.12 15.62 16.72
N MET A 140 -17.94 14.80 17.38
CA MET A 140 -18.08 13.39 17.04
C MET A 140 -18.66 13.21 15.63
N GLN A 141 -19.67 14.01 15.26
CA GLN A 141 -20.23 14.03 13.90
C GLN A 141 -19.20 14.49 12.86
N ASN A 142 -18.41 15.53 13.16
CA ASN A 142 -17.38 16.01 12.25
C ASN A 142 -16.29 14.96 11.98
N LEU A 143 -15.94 14.15 12.98
CA LEU A 143 -14.90 13.12 12.86
C LEU A 143 -15.38 11.80 12.25
N GLU A 144 -16.69 11.63 12.07
CA GLU A 144 -17.30 10.39 11.60
C GLU A 144 -16.67 9.92 10.28
N GLN A 145 -16.48 10.82 9.30
CA GLN A 145 -15.91 10.47 7.99
C GLN A 145 -14.47 9.94 8.07
N TRP A 146 -13.68 10.40 9.04
CA TRP A 146 -12.30 9.94 9.24
C TRP A 146 -12.28 8.58 9.96
N ILE A 147 -13.15 8.36 10.95
CA ILE A 147 -13.31 7.03 11.56
C ILE A 147 -13.80 6.02 10.55
N MET A 148 -14.74 6.42 9.70
CA MET A 148 -15.18 5.63 8.58
C MET A 148 -13.98 5.30 7.69
N LEU A 149 -13.17 6.26 7.26
CA LEU A 149 -11.95 5.96 6.50
C LEU A 149 -11.06 4.90 7.20
N LEU A 150 -10.80 5.00 8.51
CA LEU A 150 -9.97 4.03 9.24
C LEU A 150 -10.55 2.60 9.20
N LEU A 151 -11.87 2.48 9.32
CA LEU A 151 -12.56 1.19 9.20
C LEU A 151 -12.47 0.62 7.78
N ASP A 152 -12.59 1.48 6.75
CA ASP A 152 -12.43 1.04 5.36
C ASP A 152 -11.01 0.54 5.09
N LEU A 153 -9.99 1.23 5.63
CA LEU A 153 -8.58 0.83 5.50
C LEU A 153 -8.31 -0.53 6.15
N LEU A 154 -8.88 -0.76 7.33
CA LEU A 154 -8.77 -2.04 8.03
C LEU A 154 -9.43 -3.18 7.23
N GLU A 155 -10.65 -2.98 6.75
CA GLU A 155 -11.35 -4.00 5.94
C GLU A 155 -10.64 -4.26 4.61
N PHE A 156 -10.17 -3.21 3.94
CA PHE A 156 -9.38 -3.31 2.71
C PHE A 156 -8.12 -4.15 2.92
N ARG A 157 -7.38 -3.90 4.00
CA ARG A 157 -6.20 -4.70 4.37
C ARG A 157 -6.53 -6.18 4.46
N GLU A 158 -7.58 -6.54 5.20
CA GLU A 158 -7.94 -7.94 5.41
C GLU A 158 -8.32 -8.65 4.09
N GLN A 159 -9.09 -7.98 3.23
CA GLN A 159 -9.51 -8.54 1.95
C GLN A 159 -8.34 -8.67 0.97
N VAL A 160 -7.47 -7.67 0.89
CA VAL A 160 -6.31 -7.70 -0.01
C VAL A 160 -5.29 -8.74 0.42
N LEU A 161 -4.97 -8.85 1.71
CA LEU A 161 -4.03 -9.87 2.19
C LEU A 161 -4.55 -11.29 1.93
N ARG A 162 -5.85 -11.52 2.10
CA ARG A 162 -6.47 -12.80 1.75
C ARG A 162 -6.31 -13.11 0.26
N LEU A 163 -6.55 -12.14 -0.61
CA LEU A 163 -6.42 -12.32 -2.06
C LEU A 163 -4.97 -12.48 -2.50
N ILE A 164 -4.03 -11.72 -1.92
CA ILE A 164 -2.59 -11.87 -2.16
C ILE A 164 -2.13 -13.28 -1.75
N LEU A 165 -2.60 -13.79 -0.60
CA LEU A 165 -2.31 -15.15 -0.16
C LEU A 165 -2.81 -16.17 -1.17
N ASP A 166 -4.06 -16.07 -1.61
CA ASP A 166 -4.64 -16.96 -2.61
C ASP A 166 -3.84 -16.91 -3.94
N LEU A 167 -3.49 -15.72 -4.44
CA LEU A 167 -2.69 -15.56 -5.66
C LEU A 167 -1.25 -16.10 -5.53
N SER A 168 -0.60 -15.84 -4.39
CA SER A 168 0.77 -16.27 -4.10
C SER A 168 0.90 -17.78 -3.93
N SER A 169 -0.18 -18.46 -3.50
CA SER A 169 -0.22 -19.91 -3.31
C SER A 169 -0.18 -20.73 -4.61
N THR A 170 -0.18 -20.06 -5.76
CA THR A 170 -0.07 -20.71 -7.07
C THR A 170 1.30 -21.34 -7.27
N VAL A 171 1.32 -22.63 -7.61
CA VAL A 171 2.56 -23.40 -7.85
C VAL A 171 3.34 -22.90 -9.09
N ILE A 172 2.66 -22.20 -10.01
CA ILE A 172 3.24 -21.71 -11.26
C ILE A 172 4.25 -20.60 -10.95
N THR A 173 5.45 -20.63 -11.52
CA THR A 173 6.40 -19.50 -11.43
C THR A 173 5.85 -18.28 -12.18
N LEU A 174 5.86 -17.09 -11.56
CA LEU A 174 5.47 -15.86 -12.22
C LEU A 174 6.64 -15.32 -13.05
N LEU A 175 6.49 -15.33 -14.38
CA LEU A 175 7.48 -14.84 -15.34
C LEU A 175 6.82 -13.88 -16.34
N PRO A 176 7.41 -12.69 -16.58
CA PRO A 176 6.84 -11.64 -17.44
C PRO A 176 6.27 -12.13 -18.78
N HIS A 177 7.06 -12.93 -19.50
CA HIS A 177 6.69 -13.43 -20.82
C HIS A 177 5.75 -14.64 -20.83
N GLN A 178 5.58 -15.36 -19.71
CA GLN A 178 4.80 -16.60 -19.68
C GLN A 178 3.38 -16.39 -19.16
N ASN A 179 3.24 -15.58 -18.13
CA ASN A 179 1.97 -15.35 -17.44
C ASN A 179 1.81 -13.88 -17.04
N SER A 180 2.13 -12.98 -17.98
CA SER A 180 2.02 -11.52 -17.84
C SER A 180 0.75 -11.08 -17.12
N LEU A 181 -0.42 -11.59 -17.51
CA LEU A 181 -1.71 -11.16 -16.94
C LEU A 181 -1.80 -11.43 -15.42
N ILE A 182 -1.42 -12.63 -14.98
CA ILE A 182 -1.47 -13.03 -13.57
C ILE A 182 -0.39 -12.29 -12.79
N LEU A 183 0.80 -12.16 -13.40
CA LEU A 183 1.93 -11.47 -12.81
C LEU A 183 1.62 -9.99 -12.54
N HIS A 184 1.04 -9.28 -13.53
CA HIS A 184 0.59 -7.91 -13.36
C HIS A 184 -0.52 -7.80 -12.32
N ALA A 185 -1.55 -8.66 -12.39
CA ALA A 185 -2.62 -8.64 -11.39
C ALA A 185 -2.13 -8.83 -9.96
N PHE A 186 -1.14 -9.70 -9.75
CA PHE A 186 -0.50 -9.90 -8.45
C PHE A 186 0.30 -8.69 -8.00
N MET A 187 1.22 -8.19 -8.83
CA MET A 187 2.11 -7.09 -8.46
C MET A 187 1.39 -5.75 -8.39
N ASP A 188 0.42 -5.48 -9.26
CA ASP A 188 -0.35 -4.23 -9.25
C ASP A 188 -1.27 -4.15 -8.04
N LEU A 189 -1.83 -5.29 -7.58
CA LEU A 189 -2.58 -5.36 -6.33
C LEU A 189 -1.67 -5.09 -5.12
N ILE A 190 -0.48 -5.69 -5.08
CA ILE A 190 0.52 -5.41 -4.04
C ILE A 190 0.90 -3.94 -4.03
N CYS A 191 1.21 -3.35 -5.19
CA CYS A 191 1.59 -1.95 -5.27
C CYS A 191 0.45 -1.02 -4.86
N SER A 192 -0.79 -1.34 -5.21
CA SER A 192 -1.97 -0.59 -4.76
C SER A 192 -2.17 -0.68 -3.24
N PHE A 193 -2.00 -1.88 -2.67
CA PHE A 193 -2.04 -2.10 -1.23
C PHE A 193 -0.99 -1.29 -0.48
N VAL A 194 0.26 -1.32 -0.96
CA VAL A 194 1.36 -0.56 -0.38
C VAL A 194 1.07 0.94 -0.48
N ARG A 195 0.66 1.46 -1.64
CA ARG A 195 0.36 2.90 -1.83
C ARG A 195 -0.74 3.39 -0.89
N VAL A 196 -1.84 2.65 -0.74
CA VAL A 196 -2.94 3.00 0.18
C VAL A 196 -2.40 3.14 1.61
N ASN A 197 -1.61 2.18 2.07
CA ASN A 197 -1.08 2.21 3.43
C ASN A 197 -0.04 3.30 3.63
N LEU A 198 0.85 3.54 2.67
CA LEU A 198 1.81 4.65 2.71
C LEU A 198 1.12 6.02 2.73
N PHE A 199 0.06 6.20 1.94
CA PHE A 199 -0.73 7.44 1.94
C PHE A 199 -1.36 7.67 3.30
N SER A 200 -1.83 6.61 3.98
CA SER A 200 -2.48 6.72 5.28
C SER A 200 -1.60 7.38 6.37
N ASP A 201 -0.27 7.43 6.19
CA ASP A 201 0.64 8.16 7.08
C ASP A 201 0.42 9.68 7.09
N LYS A 202 -0.12 10.23 6.00
CA LYS A 202 -0.41 11.67 5.87
C LYS A 202 -1.61 12.10 6.72
N ILE A 203 -2.42 11.15 7.20
CA ILE A 203 -3.59 11.42 8.05
C ILE A 203 -3.18 11.23 9.52
N PRO A 204 -3.58 12.13 10.45
CA PRO A 204 -3.25 11.99 11.87
C PRO A 204 -4.12 10.91 12.58
N ARG A 205 -3.96 9.65 12.14
CA ARG A 205 -4.80 8.48 12.51
C ARG A 205 -4.92 8.29 14.02
N LYS A 206 -3.79 8.36 14.74
CA LYS A 206 -3.74 8.23 16.21
C LYS A 206 -4.55 9.32 16.91
N MET A 207 -4.39 10.57 16.49
CA MET A 207 -5.09 11.71 17.06
C MET A 207 -6.60 11.62 16.82
N ILE A 208 -7.01 11.35 15.58
CA ILE A 208 -8.42 11.22 15.19
C ILE A 208 -9.09 10.12 16.02
N LEU A 209 -8.48 8.93 16.09
CA LEU A 209 -9.04 7.79 16.80
C LEU A 209 -9.17 8.04 18.31
N GLN A 210 -8.13 8.62 18.92
CA GLN A 210 -8.14 8.93 20.36
C GLN A 210 -9.16 10.02 20.70
N VAL A 211 -9.24 11.09 19.90
CA VAL A 211 -10.21 12.18 20.12
C VAL A 211 -11.63 11.65 19.98
N TYR A 212 -11.91 10.88 18.93
CA TYR A 212 -13.23 10.28 18.73
C TYR A 212 -13.65 9.40 19.90
N ASN A 213 -12.74 8.56 20.41
CA ASN A 213 -13.05 7.70 21.54
C ASN A 213 -13.34 8.50 22.82
N ILE A 214 -12.61 9.58 23.10
CA ILE A 214 -12.89 10.47 24.24
C ILE A 214 -14.27 11.10 24.13
N LEU A 215 -14.62 11.62 22.96
CA LEU A 215 -15.93 12.22 22.70
C LEU A 215 -17.04 11.18 22.92
N HIS A 216 -16.84 9.95 22.46
CA HIS A 216 -17.78 8.87 22.68
C HIS A 216 -17.92 8.51 24.17
N VAL A 217 -16.81 8.39 24.89
CA VAL A 217 -16.77 8.11 26.34
C VAL A 217 -17.53 9.19 27.12
N MET A 218 -17.35 10.47 26.76
CA MET A 218 -18.09 11.60 27.33
C MET A 218 -19.61 11.48 27.10
N LEU A 219 -20.03 11.15 25.88
CA LEU A 219 -21.45 11.08 25.51
C LEU A 219 -22.16 9.80 25.99
N LYS A 220 -21.44 8.68 26.12
CA LYS A 220 -22.01 7.35 26.37
C LYS A 220 -21.68 6.78 27.76
N GLY A 221 -21.25 7.63 28.69
CA GLY A 221 -21.11 7.28 30.09
C GLY A 221 -19.92 6.37 30.40
N GLY A 222 -18.76 6.62 29.78
CA GLY A 222 -17.50 6.01 30.21
C GLY A 222 -17.04 4.78 29.41
N ARG A 223 -17.78 4.36 28.36
CA ARG A 223 -17.43 3.16 27.57
C ARG A 223 -16.78 3.53 26.24
N ASP A 224 -15.71 2.80 25.91
CA ASP A 224 -15.04 2.88 24.61
C ASP A 224 -15.98 2.47 23.47
N CYS A 225 -15.68 2.92 22.25
CA CYS A 225 -16.38 2.45 21.05
C CYS A 225 -16.12 0.97 20.81
N GLU A 226 -17.11 0.24 20.29
CA GLU A 226 -17.00 -1.21 20.03
C GLU A 226 -15.80 -1.59 19.13
N PHE A 227 -15.54 -0.80 18.09
CA PHE A 227 -14.43 -1.01 17.14
C PHE A 227 -13.10 -0.39 17.60
N TYR A 228 -13.05 0.30 18.74
CA TYR A 228 -11.89 1.10 19.15
C TYR A 228 -10.63 0.27 19.26
N HIS A 229 -10.66 -0.84 20.01
CA HIS A 229 -9.47 -1.68 20.23
C HIS A 229 -8.94 -2.31 18.94
N ARG A 230 -9.82 -2.69 18.02
CA ARG A 230 -9.42 -3.26 16.72
C ARG A 230 -8.72 -2.21 15.86
N LEU A 231 -9.26 -0.98 15.82
CA LEU A 231 -8.60 0.13 15.14
C LEU A 231 -7.29 0.54 15.83
N VAL A 232 -7.21 0.47 17.16
CA VAL A 232 -5.96 0.75 17.89
C VAL A 232 -4.88 -0.22 17.48
N GLN A 233 -5.17 -1.53 17.47
CA GLN A 233 -4.23 -2.56 17.04
C GLN A 233 -3.74 -2.32 15.61
N PHE A 234 -4.67 -2.00 14.70
CA PHE A 234 -4.33 -1.70 13.31
C PHE A 234 -3.48 -0.44 13.14
N VAL A 235 -3.89 0.68 13.76
CA VAL A 235 -3.16 1.95 13.65
C VAL A 235 -1.78 1.84 14.28
N ASP A 236 -1.64 1.11 15.40
CA ASP A 236 -0.35 0.95 16.08
C ASP A 236 0.61 0.00 15.34
N SER A 237 0.09 -1.08 14.73
CA SER A 237 0.93 -1.96 13.90
C SER A 237 1.40 -1.27 12.61
N TYR A 238 0.63 -0.30 12.11
CA TYR A 238 0.95 0.52 10.95
C TYR A 238 1.50 1.91 11.30
N ASP A 239 2.15 2.09 12.45
CA ASP A 239 2.84 3.34 12.81
C ASP A 239 4.36 3.12 12.94
N PRO A 240 5.16 3.51 11.93
CA PRO A 240 4.76 3.99 10.60
C PRO A 240 4.27 2.86 9.68
N PRO A 241 3.56 3.15 8.58
CA PRO A 241 2.93 2.11 7.74
C PRO A 241 3.88 1.06 7.18
N VAL A 242 5.12 1.45 6.88
CA VAL A 242 6.15 0.54 6.35
C VAL A 242 6.41 -0.63 7.30
N LYS A 243 6.32 -0.41 8.61
CA LYS A 243 6.47 -1.48 9.62
C LYS A 243 5.36 -2.52 9.49
N GLY A 244 4.10 -2.09 9.43
CA GLY A 244 2.97 -2.99 9.25
C GLY A 244 3.02 -3.72 7.91
N LEU A 245 3.48 -3.04 6.85
CA LEU A 245 3.69 -3.65 5.54
C LEU A 245 4.79 -4.72 5.54
N HIS A 246 5.89 -4.52 6.27
CA HIS A 246 6.94 -5.54 6.44
C HIS A 246 6.37 -6.80 7.10
N GLU A 247 5.58 -6.63 8.16
CA GLU A 247 4.99 -7.74 8.90
C GLU A 247 3.96 -8.50 8.04
N ASP A 248 3.05 -7.78 7.39
CA ASP A 248 1.95 -8.39 6.63
C ASP A 248 2.38 -9.01 5.31
N LEU A 249 3.39 -8.45 4.62
CA LEU A 249 3.86 -8.98 3.34
C LEU A 249 4.98 -10.02 3.48
N ASN A 250 5.45 -10.29 4.71
CA ASN A 250 6.53 -11.25 4.95
C ASN A 250 6.23 -12.65 4.38
N PHE A 251 4.98 -13.12 4.47
CA PHE A 251 4.60 -14.45 3.97
C PHE A 251 4.72 -14.59 2.44
N VAL A 252 4.65 -13.47 1.72
CA VAL A 252 4.71 -13.41 0.25
C VAL A 252 6.02 -12.82 -0.26
N SER A 253 6.91 -12.35 0.63
CA SER A 253 8.20 -11.75 0.31
C SER A 253 9.01 -12.56 -0.71
N PRO A 254 9.20 -13.90 -0.57
CA PRO A 254 9.99 -14.67 -1.53
C PRO A 254 9.41 -14.63 -2.94
N ARG A 255 8.08 -14.61 -3.06
CA ARG A 255 7.38 -14.55 -4.35
C ARG A 255 7.53 -13.18 -5.01
N ILE A 256 7.49 -12.11 -4.21
CA ILE A 256 7.78 -10.76 -4.69
C ILE A 256 9.21 -10.70 -5.20
N GLY A 257 10.18 -11.20 -4.43
CA GLY A 257 11.59 -11.24 -4.82
C GLY A 257 11.83 -12.01 -6.12
N GLU A 258 11.16 -13.15 -6.34
CA GLU A 258 11.22 -13.90 -7.60
C GLU A 258 10.75 -13.07 -8.80
N VAL A 259 9.64 -12.35 -8.65
CA VAL A 259 9.11 -11.50 -9.71
C VAL A 259 10.05 -10.32 -10.00
N LEU A 260 10.58 -9.67 -8.97
CA LEU A 260 11.51 -8.54 -9.12
C LEU A 260 12.82 -8.96 -9.81
N GLU A 261 13.33 -10.15 -9.49
CA GLU A 261 14.49 -10.73 -10.17
C GLU A 261 14.17 -11.05 -11.64
N ALA A 262 12.97 -11.59 -11.92
CA ALA A 262 12.54 -11.93 -13.27
C ALA A 262 12.39 -10.72 -14.21
N VAL A 263 11.99 -9.54 -13.68
CA VAL A 263 11.91 -8.30 -14.48
C VAL A 263 13.25 -7.57 -14.61
N GLY A 264 14.25 -7.91 -13.78
CA GLY A 264 15.57 -7.27 -13.75
C GLY A 264 16.26 -7.15 -15.13
N PRO A 265 16.30 -8.20 -15.97
CA PRO A 265 16.88 -8.11 -17.31
C PRO A 265 16.25 -7.03 -18.21
N ILE A 266 14.94 -6.81 -18.08
CA ILE A 266 14.21 -5.79 -18.85
C ILE A 266 14.52 -4.39 -18.31
N ILE A 267 14.65 -4.24 -16.99
CA ILE A 267 15.07 -3.00 -16.35
C ILE A 267 16.48 -2.60 -16.82
N PHE A 268 17.44 -3.54 -16.82
CA PHE A 268 18.78 -3.26 -17.35
C PHE A 268 18.79 -2.93 -18.84
N LEU A 269 17.97 -3.62 -19.65
CA LEU A 269 17.83 -3.32 -21.07
C LEU A 269 17.26 -1.91 -21.29
N SER A 270 16.34 -1.46 -20.44
CA SER A 270 15.69 -0.16 -20.56
C SER A 270 16.64 1.03 -20.44
N THR A 271 17.77 0.85 -19.74
CA THR A 271 18.78 1.91 -19.56
C THR A 271 19.86 1.88 -20.64
N ASP A 272 20.02 0.76 -21.35
CA ASP A 272 20.97 0.63 -22.45
C ASP A 272 20.41 1.20 -23.77
N THR A 273 20.37 2.54 -23.85
CA THR A 273 19.88 3.27 -25.04
C THR A 273 20.64 2.93 -26.32
N LYS A 274 21.93 2.56 -26.22
CA LYS A 274 22.74 2.17 -27.38
C LYS A 274 22.27 0.82 -27.90
N LYS A 275 22.09 -0.16 -27.02
CA LYS A 275 21.57 -1.48 -27.39
C LYS A 275 20.15 -1.41 -27.94
N LEU A 276 19.26 -0.65 -27.30
CA LEU A 276 17.89 -0.44 -27.78
C LEU A 276 17.85 0.12 -29.21
N ARG A 277 18.74 1.08 -29.52
CA ARG A 277 18.87 1.66 -30.86
C ARG A 277 19.46 0.67 -31.86
N ASN A 278 20.54 -0.03 -31.49
CA ASN A 278 21.23 -0.96 -32.38
C ASN A 278 20.37 -2.18 -32.74
N GLU A 279 19.56 -2.65 -31.79
CA GLU A 279 18.63 -3.76 -32.01
C GLU A 279 17.31 -3.31 -32.68
N GLY A 280 17.10 -2.00 -32.85
CA GLY A 280 15.98 -1.45 -33.62
C GLY A 280 14.61 -1.74 -32.99
N PHE A 281 14.49 -1.76 -31.66
CA PHE A 281 13.26 -2.15 -30.96
C PHE A 281 12.01 -1.37 -31.37
N LEU A 282 12.17 -0.09 -31.72
CA LEU A 282 11.10 0.82 -32.15
C LEU A 282 11.13 1.09 -33.67
N SER A 283 12.06 0.46 -34.40
CA SER A 283 12.17 0.64 -35.84
C SER A 283 11.17 -0.27 -36.55
N PRO A 284 10.34 0.25 -37.46
CA PRO A 284 9.53 -0.59 -38.35
C PRO A 284 10.38 -1.31 -39.41
N PHE A 285 11.64 -0.89 -39.56
CA PHE A 285 12.63 -1.50 -40.43
C PHE A 285 13.59 -2.36 -39.63
N HIS A 286 13.69 -3.64 -39.99
CA HIS A 286 14.63 -4.54 -39.35
C HIS A 286 16.07 -4.13 -39.71
N PRO A 287 17.01 -4.03 -38.74
CA PRO A 287 18.40 -3.66 -39.04
C PRO A 287 19.09 -4.56 -40.07
N ARG A 288 18.64 -5.81 -40.22
CA ARG A 288 19.12 -6.77 -41.23
C ARG A 288 18.29 -6.83 -42.52
N TYR A 289 17.06 -6.32 -42.51
CA TYR A 289 16.14 -6.39 -43.66
C TYR A 289 15.44 -5.03 -43.84
N PRO A 290 16.16 -4.00 -44.32
CA PRO A 290 15.65 -2.63 -44.36
C PRO A 290 14.57 -2.42 -45.43
N ASP A 291 14.47 -3.31 -46.42
CA ASP A 291 13.56 -3.16 -47.56
C ASP A 291 12.14 -3.69 -47.30
N ILE A 292 11.89 -4.28 -46.13
CA ILE A 292 10.60 -4.84 -45.74
C ILE A 292 10.15 -4.28 -44.40
N LEU A 293 8.87 -3.96 -44.29
CA LEU A 293 8.24 -3.67 -43.00
C LEU A 293 8.09 -4.98 -42.23
N THR A 294 8.65 -5.03 -41.03
CA THR A 294 8.54 -6.20 -40.16
C THR A 294 8.09 -5.79 -38.76
N ASN A 295 7.68 -6.76 -37.96
CA ASN A 295 7.61 -6.57 -36.52
C ASN A 295 9.02 -6.30 -35.95
N SER A 296 9.08 -5.86 -34.68
CA SER A 296 10.34 -5.73 -33.94
C SER A 296 11.20 -7.00 -34.09
N ALA A 297 12.52 -6.83 -34.19
CA ALA A 297 13.47 -7.95 -34.23
C ALA A 297 13.37 -8.85 -32.98
N HIS A 298 12.80 -8.33 -31.88
CA HIS A 298 12.66 -9.01 -30.60
C HIS A 298 11.25 -8.82 -30.02
N PRO A 299 10.21 -9.46 -30.59
CA PRO A 299 8.82 -9.19 -30.25
C PRO A 299 8.50 -9.45 -28.77
N MET A 300 9.02 -10.54 -28.19
CA MET A 300 8.83 -10.87 -26.77
C MET A 300 9.45 -9.81 -25.84
N ARG A 301 10.71 -9.43 -26.07
CA ARG A 301 11.38 -8.39 -25.26
C ARG A 301 10.76 -7.01 -25.47
N ALA A 302 10.25 -6.72 -26.67
CA ALA A 302 9.56 -5.46 -26.96
C ALA A 302 8.25 -5.34 -26.17
N GLN A 303 7.50 -6.45 -26.04
CA GLN A 303 6.31 -6.51 -25.20
C GLN A 303 6.64 -6.26 -23.72
N ASP A 304 7.69 -6.90 -23.21
CA ASP A 304 8.15 -6.66 -21.83
C ASP A 304 8.65 -5.23 -21.61
N LEU A 305 9.36 -4.65 -22.58
CA LEU A 305 9.77 -3.24 -22.54
C LEU A 305 8.58 -2.28 -22.50
N ALA A 306 7.43 -2.65 -23.07
CA ALA A 306 6.22 -1.84 -22.97
C ALA A 306 5.70 -1.74 -21.52
N ASN A 307 6.01 -2.73 -20.68
CA ASN A 307 5.64 -2.79 -19.26
C ASN A 307 6.71 -2.24 -18.31
N VAL A 308 7.81 -1.68 -18.84
CA VAL A 308 8.98 -1.28 -18.03
C VAL A 308 8.62 -0.28 -16.93
N THR A 309 7.66 0.61 -17.17
CA THR A 309 7.20 1.58 -16.17
C THR A 309 6.64 0.87 -14.94
N SER A 310 5.76 -0.12 -15.14
CA SER A 310 5.23 -0.95 -14.05
C SER A 310 6.36 -1.70 -13.34
N TYR A 311 7.30 -2.29 -14.07
CA TYR A 311 8.41 -3.06 -13.47
C TYR A 311 9.30 -2.18 -12.59
N ARG A 312 9.52 -0.93 -12.99
CA ARG A 312 10.27 0.05 -12.20
C ARG A 312 9.52 0.40 -10.91
N GLU A 313 8.22 0.66 -10.99
CA GLU A 313 7.40 0.92 -9.79
C GLU A 313 7.38 -0.29 -8.84
N TRP A 314 7.25 -1.50 -9.37
CA TRP A 314 7.30 -2.73 -8.60
C TRP A 314 8.62 -2.88 -7.86
N VAL A 315 9.74 -2.55 -8.49
CA VAL A 315 11.06 -2.55 -7.84
C VAL A 315 11.13 -1.53 -6.71
N LEU A 316 10.64 -0.30 -6.92
CA LEU A 316 10.65 0.74 -5.90
C LEU A 316 9.82 0.37 -4.66
N LEU A 317 8.59 -0.10 -4.88
CA LEU A 317 7.65 -0.46 -3.82
C LEU A 317 8.00 -1.82 -3.20
N GLY A 318 8.33 -2.80 -4.02
CA GLY A 318 8.60 -4.16 -3.60
C GLY A 318 9.80 -4.27 -2.68
N TYR A 319 10.95 -3.66 -3.02
CA TYR A 319 12.11 -3.68 -2.12
C TYR A 319 11.97 -2.76 -0.91
N LEU A 320 11.07 -1.76 -0.96
CA LEU A 320 10.73 -0.94 0.21
C LEU A 320 10.02 -1.79 1.29
N VAL A 321 9.13 -2.68 0.88
CA VAL A 321 8.30 -3.48 1.80
C VAL A 321 8.81 -4.91 2.03
N CYS A 322 9.68 -5.42 1.16
CA CYS A 322 10.33 -6.73 1.27
C CYS A 322 11.86 -6.54 1.23
N PRO A 323 12.46 -5.96 2.30
CA PRO A 323 13.87 -5.56 2.29
C PRO A 323 14.84 -6.74 2.21
N ASP A 324 14.47 -7.92 2.73
CA ASP A 324 15.31 -9.11 2.68
C ASP A 324 15.52 -9.62 1.25
N GLU A 325 14.62 -9.31 0.31
CA GLU A 325 14.77 -9.69 -1.09
C GLU A 325 15.89 -8.93 -1.80
N LEU A 326 16.41 -7.84 -1.21
CA LEU A 326 17.63 -7.16 -1.67
C LEU A 326 18.89 -8.00 -1.46
N LEU A 327 18.83 -9.03 -0.60
CA LEU A 327 19.96 -9.93 -0.32
C LEU A 327 20.16 -11.01 -1.39
N ARG A 328 19.33 -11.02 -2.44
CA ARG A 328 19.59 -11.84 -3.63
C ARG A 328 20.70 -11.21 -4.48
N VAL A 329 21.39 -12.05 -5.25
CA VAL A 329 22.66 -11.71 -5.94
C VAL A 329 22.56 -10.46 -6.83
N THR A 330 21.48 -10.30 -7.57
CA THR A 330 21.31 -9.21 -8.56
C THR A 330 20.30 -8.15 -8.12
N SER A 331 19.55 -8.39 -7.04
CA SER A 331 18.45 -7.51 -6.60
C SER A 331 18.91 -6.09 -6.33
N ILE A 332 20.07 -5.92 -5.67
CA ILE A 332 20.60 -4.59 -5.38
C ILE A 332 20.97 -3.83 -6.66
N ASP A 333 21.53 -4.50 -7.65
CA ASP A 333 21.92 -3.85 -8.90
C ASP A 333 20.67 -3.39 -9.67
N VAL A 334 19.60 -4.19 -9.65
CA VAL A 334 18.28 -3.82 -10.20
C VAL A 334 17.69 -2.63 -9.43
N ALA A 335 17.66 -2.70 -8.10
CA ALA A 335 17.14 -1.62 -7.26
C ALA A 335 17.89 -0.30 -7.50
N MET A 336 19.21 -0.33 -7.58
CA MET A 336 20.04 0.85 -7.77
C MET A 336 19.88 1.51 -9.14
N VAL A 337 19.51 0.75 -10.18
CA VAL A 337 19.13 1.35 -11.47
C VAL A 337 17.93 2.27 -11.28
N VAL A 338 16.89 1.79 -10.59
CA VAL A 338 15.63 2.53 -10.43
C VAL A 338 15.75 3.63 -9.38
N LEU A 339 16.42 3.37 -8.25
CA LEU A 339 16.64 4.35 -7.19
C LEU A 339 17.44 5.57 -7.66
N LYS A 340 18.44 5.40 -8.54
CA LYS A 340 19.24 6.53 -9.05
C LYS A 340 18.48 7.47 -9.98
N GLU A 341 17.38 6.99 -10.55
CA GLU A 341 16.56 7.75 -11.50
C GLU A 341 15.35 8.43 -10.84
N ASN A 342 15.08 8.14 -9.56
CA ASN A 342 13.89 8.62 -8.86
C ASN A 342 14.25 9.22 -7.49
N LEU A 343 13.82 10.46 -7.23
CA LEU A 343 13.98 11.11 -5.92
C LEU A 343 12.76 10.90 -5.01
N VAL A 344 11.59 10.79 -5.62
CA VAL A 344 10.29 10.70 -4.94
C VAL A 344 9.53 9.49 -5.46
N LEU A 345 8.69 8.94 -4.59
CA LEU A 345 7.73 7.91 -4.96
C LEU A 345 6.32 8.52 -4.94
N PRO A 346 5.65 8.66 -6.10
CA PRO A 346 4.28 9.16 -6.15
C PRO A 346 3.33 8.14 -5.50
N LEU A 347 2.48 8.64 -4.60
CA LEU A 347 1.44 7.85 -3.95
C LEU A 347 0.11 8.00 -4.68
N PHE A 348 -0.33 9.25 -4.86
CA PHE A 348 -1.56 9.58 -5.59
C PHE A 348 -1.57 11.07 -5.96
N ARG A 349 -1.77 11.38 -7.25
CA ARG A 349 -1.71 12.75 -7.79
C ARG A 349 -0.37 13.41 -7.46
N ASP A 350 -0.39 14.52 -6.73
CA ASP A 350 0.75 15.33 -6.28
C ASP A 350 1.28 14.91 -4.91
N GLU A 351 0.69 13.92 -4.25
CA GLU A 351 1.20 13.38 -2.99
C GLU A 351 2.28 12.34 -3.22
N TYR A 352 3.40 12.51 -2.52
CA TYR A 352 4.58 11.66 -2.64
C TYR A 352 5.29 11.45 -1.29
N ILE A 353 6.20 10.49 -1.26
CA ILE A 353 7.19 10.30 -0.20
C ILE A 353 8.60 10.41 -0.74
N LEU A 354 9.53 10.80 0.14
CA LEU A 354 10.96 10.89 -0.16
C LEU A 354 11.56 9.48 -0.16
N LEU A 355 11.94 9.02 -1.35
CA LEU A 355 12.29 7.61 -1.58
C LEU A 355 13.53 7.21 -0.79
N HIS A 356 14.62 7.99 -0.93
CA HIS A 356 15.90 7.69 -0.29
C HIS A 356 15.80 7.72 1.24
N GLU A 357 15.06 8.68 1.81
CA GLU A 357 14.84 8.75 3.25
C GLU A 357 14.11 7.50 3.75
N ASN A 358 13.08 7.03 3.05
CA ASN A 358 12.37 5.82 3.43
C ASN A 358 13.26 4.57 3.36
N TYR A 359 14.11 4.46 2.34
CA TYR A 359 15.08 3.36 2.26
C TYR A 359 16.11 3.42 3.40
N GLN A 360 16.59 4.60 3.78
CA GLN A 360 17.51 4.76 4.90
C GLN A 360 16.86 4.45 6.25
N HIS A 361 15.60 4.85 6.46
CA HIS A 361 14.91 4.67 7.74
C HIS A 361 14.33 3.27 7.93
N TYR A 362 13.91 2.59 6.86
CA TYR A 362 13.14 1.35 6.98
C TYR A 362 13.81 0.13 6.32
N VAL A 363 14.54 0.30 5.21
CA VAL A 363 15.18 -0.82 4.50
C VAL A 363 16.58 -1.10 5.07
N LEU A 364 17.40 -0.07 5.20
CA LEU A 364 18.78 -0.21 5.67
C LEU A 364 18.88 -0.87 7.07
N PRO A 365 18.05 -0.54 8.07
CA PRO A 365 18.13 -1.19 9.37
C PRO A 365 17.85 -2.70 9.30
N LYS A 366 16.93 -3.14 8.43
CA LYS A 366 16.63 -4.56 8.21
C LYS A 366 17.79 -5.29 7.56
N VAL A 367 18.40 -4.70 6.53
CA VAL A 367 19.62 -5.24 5.91
C VAL A 367 20.76 -5.35 6.92
N LEU A 368 20.91 -4.37 7.82
CA LEU A 368 21.93 -4.39 8.88
C LEU A 368 21.66 -5.49 9.93
N GLU A 369 20.40 -5.76 10.24
CA GLU A 369 19.98 -6.87 11.10
C GLU A 369 20.39 -8.21 10.47
N SER A 370 20.02 -8.44 9.21
CA SER A 370 20.37 -9.66 8.46
C SER A 370 21.89 -9.82 8.32
N LYS A 371 22.63 -8.73 8.05
CA LYS A 371 24.10 -8.72 8.07
C LYS A 371 24.70 -9.16 9.42
N ARG A 372 24.13 -8.70 10.54
CA ARG A 372 24.59 -9.08 11.89
C ARG A 372 24.30 -10.56 12.16
N MET A 373 23.12 -11.05 11.79
CA MET A 373 22.74 -12.45 11.91
C MET A 373 23.67 -13.33 11.08
N ALA A 374 23.86 -13.02 9.79
CA ALA A 374 24.78 -13.73 8.91
C ALA A 374 26.20 -13.75 9.48
N LYS A 375 26.72 -12.61 9.98
CA LYS A 375 28.05 -12.53 10.62
C LYS A 375 28.23 -13.52 11.77
N SER A 376 27.19 -13.72 12.59
CA SER A 376 27.22 -14.67 13.70
C SER A 376 27.19 -16.13 13.24
N GLY A 377 26.59 -16.42 12.08
CA GLY A 377 26.50 -17.74 11.46
C GLY A 377 27.70 -18.15 10.59
N ARG A 378 28.59 -17.21 10.22
CA ARG A 378 29.74 -17.44 9.31
C ARG A 378 30.67 -18.57 9.74
N THR A 379 30.81 -18.82 11.03
CA THR A 379 31.64 -19.92 11.55
C THR A 379 31.05 -21.31 11.30
N LYS A 380 29.81 -21.41 10.81
CA LYS A 380 29.07 -22.68 10.70
C LYS A 380 28.66 -23.07 9.28
N GLN A 381 28.56 -22.14 8.31
CA GLN A 381 27.96 -22.42 7.00
C GLN A 381 28.44 -21.50 5.87
N LYS A 382 28.70 -22.05 4.67
CA LYS A 382 29.12 -21.27 3.47
C LYS A 382 28.05 -20.28 2.98
N GLU A 383 26.77 -20.58 3.20
CA GLU A 383 25.65 -19.70 2.82
C GLU A 383 25.68 -18.39 3.62
N ALA A 384 26.01 -18.46 4.92
CA ALA A 384 26.12 -17.28 5.78
C ALA A 384 27.27 -16.33 5.36
N ASP A 385 28.34 -16.86 4.74
CA ASP A 385 29.41 -16.03 4.17
C ASP A 385 28.93 -15.25 2.93
N MET A 386 28.15 -15.91 2.05
CA MET A 386 27.60 -15.28 0.85
C MET A 386 26.59 -14.18 1.21
N GLU A 387 25.63 -14.49 2.07
CA GLU A 387 24.63 -13.53 2.54
C GLU A 387 25.28 -12.32 3.22
N TYR A 388 26.30 -12.54 4.06
CA TYR A 388 27.06 -11.45 4.69
C TYR A 388 27.71 -10.51 3.65
N ASN A 389 28.28 -11.07 2.59
CA ASN A 389 28.93 -10.28 1.53
C ASN A 389 27.90 -9.47 0.73
N ILE A 390 26.74 -10.05 0.41
CA ILE A 390 25.67 -9.34 -0.29
C ILE A 390 25.09 -8.24 0.61
N ALA A 391 24.80 -8.54 1.88
CA ALA A 391 24.29 -7.54 2.82
C ALA A 391 25.26 -6.36 3.00
N LYS A 392 26.58 -6.62 2.98
CA LYS A 392 27.63 -5.59 2.99
C LYS A 392 27.61 -4.75 1.71
N GLN A 393 27.36 -5.36 0.55
CA GLN A 393 27.20 -4.63 -0.72
C GLN A 393 25.94 -3.75 -0.69
N VAL A 394 24.81 -4.27 -0.24
CA VAL A 394 23.54 -3.54 -0.11
C VAL A 394 23.70 -2.33 0.81
N GLU A 395 24.24 -2.54 2.01
CA GLU A 395 24.54 -1.46 2.96
C GLU A 395 25.38 -0.36 2.30
N LYS A 396 26.46 -0.73 1.61
CA LYS A 396 27.30 0.24 0.90
C LYS A 396 26.49 1.01 -0.13
N MET A 397 25.72 0.33 -0.98
CA MET A 397 24.99 0.97 -2.08
C MET A 397 23.82 1.85 -1.62
N LEU A 398 23.21 1.59 -0.47
CA LEU A 398 22.12 2.41 0.08
C LEU A 398 22.59 3.59 0.94
N THR A 399 23.86 3.59 1.35
CA THR A 399 24.44 4.67 2.17
C THR A 399 25.01 5.82 1.32
N TYR A 400 25.34 5.56 0.05
CA TYR A 400 25.84 6.53 -0.94
C TYR A 400 24.77 6.81 -2.00
#